data_AF-A0A1F6F464-F1
#
_entry.id   AF-A0A1F6F464-F1
#
_cell.length_a   1.000
_cell.length_b   1.000
_cell.length_c   1.000
_cell.angle_alpha   90.00
_cell.angle_beta   90.00
_cell.angle_gamma   90.00
#
_symmetry.space_group_name_H-M   'P 1'
#
loop_
_entity.id
_entity.type
_entity.pdbx_description
1 polymer ?
#
loop_
_entity_poly.entity_id
_entity_poly.type
_entity_poly.pdbx_seq_one_letter_code
_entity_poly.pdbx_strand_id
1 'polypeptide(L)'
;MSNLPTTTLIGIAVVLVVIGALLIAFAQNTQEGQLLSITNFDECAAAGYPIMESYPEQCATPDGRTFFKDRQNLDDSSMTFNGCAVAGCSGQLCVSAEEAAEVITTCEYRAEYACYREASCEPQADGMCGWTQTLELQSCLANPPAIDSSEPQVF
;
A
#
# COMPACT_ATOMS: atom_id res chain seq x y z
N MET A 1 -62.83 -38.44 -15.31
CA MET A 1 -62.11 -38.21 -14.04
C MET A 1 -61.29 -39.46 -13.74
N SER A 2 -60.08 -39.56 -14.28
CA SER A 2 -59.19 -40.68 -14.01
C SER A 2 -58.67 -40.55 -12.57
N ASN A 3 -59.18 -41.38 -11.67
CA ASN A 3 -58.69 -41.50 -10.30
C ASN A 3 -57.24 -41.99 -10.36
N LEU A 4 -56.28 -41.09 -10.13
CA LEU A 4 -54.88 -41.48 -9.99
C LEU A 4 -54.78 -42.31 -8.69
N PRO A 5 -54.20 -43.53 -8.72
CA PRO A 5 -54.08 -44.35 -7.53
C PRO A 5 -53.32 -43.59 -6.44
N THR A 6 -53.79 -43.65 -5.20
CA THR A 6 -53.13 -43.00 -4.05
C THR A 6 -51.65 -43.41 -3.94
N THR A 7 -51.31 -44.63 -4.37
CA THR A 7 -49.93 -45.13 -4.44
C THR A 7 -49.05 -44.38 -5.44
N THR A 8 -49.62 -43.91 -6.55
CA THR A 8 -48.93 -43.11 -7.56
C THR A 8 -48.65 -41.69 -7.05
N LEU A 9 -49.58 -41.11 -6.28
CA LEU A 9 -49.39 -39.80 -5.63
C LEU A 9 -48.29 -39.85 -4.57
N ILE A 10 -48.25 -40.92 -3.77
CA ILE A 10 -47.19 -41.13 -2.77
C ILE A 10 -45.83 -41.30 -3.46
N GLY A 11 -45.77 -42.09 -4.54
CA GLY A 11 -44.54 -42.27 -5.31
C GLY A 11 -43.99 -40.96 -5.88
N ILE A 12 -44.85 -40.11 -6.47
CA ILE A 12 -44.45 -38.80 -7.00
C ILE A 12 -43.96 -37.89 -5.87
N ALA A 13 -44.65 -37.86 -4.73
CA ALA A 13 -44.24 -37.04 -3.59
C ALA A 13 -42.85 -37.45 -3.07
N VAL A 14 -42.56 -38.75 -2.96
CA VAL A 14 -41.24 -39.24 -2.54
C VAL A 14 -40.17 -38.84 -3.56
N VAL A 15 -40.43 -38.99 -4.85
CA VAL A 15 -39.49 -38.61 -5.91
C VAL A 15 -39.20 -37.10 -5.88
N LEU A 16 -40.22 -36.25 -5.69
CA LEU A 16 -40.03 -34.80 -5.59
C LEU A 16 -39.23 -34.41 -4.35
N VAL A 17 -39.43 -35.08 -3.22
CA VAL A 17 -38.64 -34.85 -2.00
C VAL A 17 -37.18 -35.26 -2.21
N VAL A 18 -36.93 -36.40 -2.85
CA VAL A 18 -35.56 -36.87 -3.15
C VAL A 18 -34.86 -35.93 -4.14
N ILE A 19 -35.54 -35.50 -5.20
CA ILE A 19 -35.00 -34.54 -6.17
C ILE A 19 -34.72 -33.20 -5.49
N GLY A 20 -35.65 -32.70 -4.66
CA GLY A 20 -35.47 -31.47 -3.89
C GLY A 20 -34.26 -31.55 -2.94
N ALA A 21 -34.11 -32.66 -2.22
CA ALA A 21 -32.96 -32.89 -1.34
C ALA A 21 -31.63 -32.94 -2.11
N LEU A 22 -31.61 -33.58 -3.29
CA LEU A 22 -30.43 -33.62 -4.16
C LEU A 22 -30.06 -32.22 -4.68
N LEU A 23 -31.05 -31.42 -5.11
CA LEU A 23 -30.81 -30.06 -5.57
C LEU A 23 -30.25 -29.16 -4.46
N ILE A 24 -30.76 -29.28 -3.23
CA ILE A 24 -30.25 -28.53 -2.07
C ILE A 24 -28.82 -28.95 -1.75
N ALA A 25 -28.52 -30.26 -1.74
CA ALA A 25 -27.17 -30.77 -1.48
C ALA A 25 -26.14 -30.28 -2.53
N PHE A 26 -26.53 -30.24 -3.81
CA PHE A 26 -25.68 -29.69 -4.87
C PHE A 26 -25.47 -28.18 -4.73
N ALA A 27 -26.49 -27.42 -4.31
CA ALA A 27 -26.39 -25.97 -4.13
C ALA A 27 -25.54 -25.56 -2.91
N GLN A 28 -25.48 -26.37 -1.86
CA GLN A 28 -24.63 -26.07 -0.69
C GLN A 28 -23.13 -26.25 -0.99
N ASN A 29 -22.78 -27.06 -1.99
CA ASN A 29 -21.38 -27.33 -2.38
C ASN A 29 -20.68 -26.14 -3.07
N THR A 30 -21.40 -25.09 -3.45
CA THR A 30 -20.83 -23.94 -4.18
C THR A 30 -20.33 -22.80 -3.29
N GLN A 31 -20.53 -22.83 -1.97
CA GLN A 31 -20.17 -21.69 -1.11
C GLN A 31 -18.69 -21.61 -0.69
N GLU A 32 -17.93 -22.71 -0.69
CA GLU A 32 -16.53 -22.68 -0.21
C GLU A 32 -15.54 -22.07 -1.23
N GLY A 33 -15.94 -21.87 -2.48
CA GLY A 33 -15.05 -21.39 -3.54
C GLY A 33 -14.70 -19.90 -3.50
N GLN A 34 -15.46 -19.08 -2.75
CA GLN A 34 -15.26 -17.62 -2.76
C GLN A 34 -14.09 -17.15 -1.88
N LEU A 35 -13.82 -17.80 -0.75
CA LEU A 35 -12.73 -17.41 0.16
C LEU A 35 -11.34 -17.75 -0.44
N LEU A 36 -11.26 -18.83 -1.21
CA LEU A 36 -10.03 -19.27 -1.89
C LEU A 36 -9.65 -18.39 -3.09
N SER A 37 -10.57 -17.58 -3.62
CA SER A 37 -10.35 -16.83 -4.86
C SER A 37 -9.69 -15.47 -4.66
N ILE A 38 -9.58 -14.96 -3.43
CA ILE A 38 -9.05 -13.62 -3.17
C ILE A 38 -7.53 -13.64 -3.23
N THR A 39 -6.97 -12.85 -4.13
CA THR A 39 -5.54 -12.80 -4.44
C THR A 39 -4.93 -11.41 -4.37
N ASN A 40 -5.76 -10.36 -4.24
CA ASN A 40 -5.31 -8.97 -4.21
C ASN A 40 -6.20 -8.10 -3.30
N PHE A 41 -5.75 -6.85 -3.06
CA PHE A 41 -6.45 -5.90 -2.21
C PHE A 41 -7.84 -5.54 -2.74
N ASP A 42 -7.97 -5.30 -4.04
CA ASP A 42 -9.24 -4.89 -4.65
C ASP A 42 -10.31 -5.97 -4.49
N GLU A 43 -9.95 -7.25 -4.67
CA GLU A 43 -10.81 -8.40 -4.42
C GLU A 43 -11.19 -8.53 -2.95
N CYS A 44 -10.24 -8.33 -2.04
CA CYS A 44 -10.48 -8.37 -0.60
C CYS A 44 -11.45 -7.26 -0.16
N ALA A 45 -11.25 -6.04 -0.65
CA ALA A 45 -12.10 -4.89 -0.37
C ALA A 45 -13.50 -5.04 -0.99
N ALA A 46 -13.59 -5.53 -2.23
CA ALA A 46 -14.86 -5.81 -2.91
C ALA A 46 -15.66 -6.92 -2.21
N ALA A 47 -14.98 -7.85 -1.55
CA ALA A 47 -15.61 -8.87 -0.69
C ALA A 47 -16.14 -8.30 0.65
N GLY A 48 -15.90 -7.02 0.95
CA GLY A 48 -16.41 -6.34 2.13
C GLY A 48 -15.64 -6.63 3.41
N TYR A 49 -14.40 -7.13 3.29
CA TYR A 49 -13.55 -7.42 4.43
C TYR A 49 -12.96 -6.15 5.08
N PRO A 50 -12.60 -6.21 6.38
CA PRO A 50 -12.11 -5.05 7.10
C PRO A 50 -10.84 -4.48 6.46
N ILE A 51 -10.90 -3.19 6.13
CA ILE A 51 -9.75 -2.38 5.74
C ILE A 51 -9.18 -1.74 7.00
N MET A 52 -7.88 -1.89 7.22
CA MET A 52 -7.16 -1.26 8.32
C MET A 52 -6.68 0.13 7.92
N GLU A 53 -7.02 1.12 8.74
CA GLU A 53 -6.72 2.56 8.57
C GLU A 53 -5.25 2.92 8.86
N SER A 54 -4.30 2.05 8.52
CA SER A 54 -2.87 2.37 8.55
C SER A 54 -2.35 2.53 7.13
N TYR A 55 -1.40 3.45 6.90
CA TYR A 55 -0.78 3.60 5.59
C TYR A 55 0.46 2.70 5.49
N PRO A 56 0.60 1.88 4.43
CA PRO A 56 -0.34 1.69 3.32
C PRO A 56 -1.59 0.88 3.71
N GLU A 57 -2.73 1.18 3.08
CA GLU A 57 -4.02 0.51 3.34
C GLU A 57 -3.90 -1.02 3.25
N GLN A 58 -4.52 -1.72 4.20
CA GLN A 58 -4.44 -3.19 4.28
C GLN A 58 -5.85 -3.77 4.40
N CYS A 59 -6.15 -4.87 3.72
CA CYS A 59 -7.41 -5.59 3.83
C CYS A 59 -7.17 -6.99 4.41
N ALA A 60 -7.90 -7.35 5.47
CA ALA A 60 -7.69 -8.61 6.21
C ALA A 60 -8.85 -9.60 6.01
N THR A 61 -8.51 -10.84 5.62
CA THR A 61 -9.50 -11.91 5.40
C THR A 61 -9.70 -12.79 6.64
N PRO A 62 -10.83 -13.51 6.77
CA PRO A 62 -11.13 -14.36 7.94
C PRO A 62 -10.17 -15.53 8.14
N ASP A 63 -9.48 -15.98 7.09
CA ASP A 63 -8.44 -17.01 7.13
C ASP A 63 -7.06 -16.45 7.54
N GLY A 64 -6.96 -15.15 7.83
CA GLY A 64 -5.77 -14.50 8.36
C GLY A 64 -4.79 -13.97 7.31
N ARG A 65 -5.13 -14.00 6.01
CA ARG A 65 -4.33 -13.31 4.99
C ARG A 65 -4.57 -11.80 5.07
N THR A 66 -3.57 -11.03 4.66
CA THR A 66 -3.68 -9.56 4.56
C THR A 66 -3.12 -9.13 3.21
N PHE A 67 -3.87 -8.28 2.51
CA PHE A 67 -3.49 -7.74 1.21
C PHE A 67 -3.26 -6.24 1.37
N PHE A 68 -2.16 -5.73 0.83
CA PHE A 68 -1.85 -4.31 0.84
C PHE A 68 -2.36 -3.69 -0.46
N LYS A 69 -2.96 -2.51 -0.39
CA LYS A 69 -3.23 -1.73 -1.61
C LYS A 69 -1.89 -1.35 -2.18
N ASP A 70 -1.54 -1.93 -3.33
CA ASP A 70 -0.28 -1.68 -4.00
C ASP A 70 -0.05 -0.18 -4.03
N ARG A 71 0.92 0.28 -3.23
CA ARG A 71 1.59 1.52 -3.55
C ARG A 71 2.32 1.20 -4.82
N GLN A 72 1.66 1.49 -5.94
CA GLN A 72 2.24 1.46 -7.26
C GLN A 72 3.67 1.93 -7.11
N ASN A 73 4.61 1.00 -7.28
CA ASN A 73 5.97 1.33 -7.60
C ASN A 73 6.55 2.40 -6.64
N LEU A 74 6.99 2.01 -5.45
CA LEU A 74 8.19 2.65 -4.89
C LEU A 74 9.40 2.20 -5.72
N ASP A 75 9.32 2.39 -7.04
CA ASP A 75 10.48 2.89 -7.74
C ASP A 75 10.72 4.24 -7.09
N ASP A 76 11.68 4.20 -6.18
CA ASP A 76 12.33 5.28 -5.48
C ASP A 76 13.05 6.22 -6.47
N SER A 77 12.41 6.53 -7.59
CA SER A 77 12.89 7.43 -8.64
C SER A 77 12.39 8.85 -8.48
N SER A 78 11.54 9.14 -7.48
CA SER A 78 11.02 10.50 -7.31
C SER A 78 12.03 11.50 -6.74
N MET A 79 13.20 11.02 -6.28
CA MET A 79 14.28 11.87 -5.78
C MET A 79 15.63 11.55 -6.43
N THR A 80 15.66 10.72 -7.49
CA THR A 80 16.94 10.33 -8.13
C THR A 80 17.30 11.27 -9.28
N PHE A 81 18.45 11.94 -9.16
CA PHE A 81 19.01 12.83 -10.16
C PHE A 81 20.40 12.34 -10.56
N ASN A 82 20.54 11.83 -11.78
CA ASN A 82 21.82 11.34 -12.33
C ASN A 82 22.54 10.31 -11.43
N GLY A 83 21.78 9.42 -10.76
CA GLY A 83 22.33 8.40 -9.86
C GLY A 83 22.51 8.84 -8.40
N CYS A 84 22.18 10.10 -8.08
CA CYS A 84 22.14 10.62 -6.72
C CYS A 84 20.71 10.70 -6.22
N ALA A 85 20.48 10.53 -4.92
CA ALA A 85 19.18 10.68 -4.30
C ALA A 85 19.25 11.45 -2.98
N VAL A 86 18.19 12.20 -2.70
CA VAL A 86 17.99 12.86 -1.41
C VAL A 86 17.58 11.82 -0.37
N ALA A 87 18.28 11.79 0.76
CA ALA A 87 18.10 10.81 1.84
C ALA A 87 18.18 11.46 3.24
N GLY A 88 17.99 10.62 4.25
CA GLY A 88 17.95 11.04 5.65
C GLY A 88 16.56 11.53 6.08
N CYS A 89 16.25 11.39 7.37
CA CYS A 89 14.90 11.62 7.90
C CYS A 89 14.37 13.05 7.67
N SER A 90 15.25 14.04 7.55
CA SER A 90 14.91 15.44 7.33
C SER A 90 15.32 15.93 5.92
N GLY A 91 15.65 15.01 5.00
CA GLY A 91 16.12 15.33 3.65
C GLY A 91 17.48 16.04 3.62
N GLN A 92 18.31 15.81 4.64
CA GLN A 92 19.57 16.52 4.83
C GLN A 92 20.76 15.92 4.07
N LEU A 93 20.60 14.72 3.49
CA LEU A 93 21.67 14.01 2.78
C LEU A 93 21.38 13.97 1.28
N CYS A 94 22.45 14.06 0.50
CA CYS A 94 22.45 13.73 -0.92
C CYS A 94 23.52 12.65 -1.10
N VAL A 95 23.08 11.42 -1.39
CA VAL A 95 23.93 10.22 -1.48
C VAL A 95 23.64 9.50 -2.80
N SER A 96 24.29 8.38 -3.08
CA SER A 96 23.91 7.59 -4.25
C SER A 96 22.49 7.02 -4.11
N ALA A 97 21.82 6.77 -5.23
CA ALA A 97 20.48 6.19 -5.25
C ALA A 97 20.42 4.85 -4.52
N GLU A 98 21.47 4.05 -4.66
CA GLU A 98 21.61 2.74 -4.02
C GLU A 98 21.81 2.84 -2.50
N GLU A 99 22.57 3.84 -2.02
CA GLU A 99 22.76 4.06 -0.59
C GLU A 99 21.52 4.69 0.08
N ALA A 100 20.74 5.49 -0.64
CA ALA A 100 19.59 6.20 -0.08
C ALA A 100 18.58 5.27 0.61
N ALA A 101 18.40 4.06 0.08
CA ALA A 101 17.51 3.04 0.65
C ALA A 101 18.00 2.46 1.99
N GLU A 102 19.30 2.52 2.27
CA GLU A 102 19.92 1.93 3.47
C GLU A 102 20.29 2.97 4.53
N VAL A 103 20.29 4.26 4.17
CA VAL A 103 20.67 5.36 5.05
C VAL A 103 19.62 5.57 6.15
N ILE A 104 20.00 5.24 7.38
CA ILE A 104 19.21 5.49 8.59
C ILE A 104 19.89 6.61 9.38
N THR A 105 19.24 7.78 9.43
CA THR A 105 19.69 8.92 10.25
C THR A 105 18.80 9.09 11.47
N THR A 106 19.27 9.82 12.47
CA THR A 106 18.38 10.38 13.48
C THR A 106 17.42 11.38 12.83
N CYS A 107 16.20 11.47 13.35
CA CYS A 107 15.21 12.49 12.95
C CYS A 107 15.43 13.77 13.73
N GLU A 108 16.61 14.37 13.57
CA GLU A 108 16.93 15.65 14.18
C GLU A 108 16.23 16.78 13.42
N TYR A 109 15.70 17.73 14.17
CA TYR A 109 15.05 18.90 13.61
C TYR A 109 15.96 20.12 13.72
N ARG A 110 16.61 20.49 12.61
CA ARG A 110 17.49 21.66 12.51
C ARG A 110 17.04 22.60 11.41
N ALA A 111 17.17 23.90 11.68
CA ALA A 111 16.79 24.97 10.77
C ALA A 111 17.46 24.87 9.39
N GLU A 112 18.71 24.44 9.37
CA GLU A 112 19.50 24.42 8.14
C GLU A 112 19.02 23.37 7.14
N TYR A 113 18.26 22.36 7.59
CA TYR A 113 17.73 21.32 6.70
C TYR A 113 16.67 21.87 5.73
N ALA A 114 16.00 22.98 6.08
CA ALA A 114 15.09 23.67 5.17
C ALA A 114 15.80 24.20 3.91
N CYS A 115 17.10 24.54 4.02
CA CYS A 115 17.89 25.03 2.89
C CYS A 115 18.09 23.98 1.80
N TYR A 116 18.03 22.69 2.13
CA TYR A 116 18.23 21.61 1.16
C TYR A 116 16.98 21.32 0.31
N ARG A 117 15.80 21.84 0.69
CA ARG A 117 14.55 21.63 -0.07
C ARG A 117 14.60 22.21 -1.48
N GLU A 118 15.35 23.29 -1.66
CA GLU A 118 15.51 23.97 -2.95
C GLU A 118 16.91 23.74 -3.56
N ALA A 119 17.76 22.97 -2.89
CA ALA A 119 19.11 22.70 -3.34
C ALA A 119 19.14 21.57 -4.39
N SER A 120 20.12 21.61 -5.28
CA SER A 120 20.35 20.53 -6.26
C SER A 120 21.16 19.40 -5.63
N CYS A 121 20.66 18.17 -5.71
CA CYS A 121 21.38 16.94 -5.37
C CYS A 121 21.87 16.27 -6.66
N GLU A 122 23.19 16.25 -6.88
CA GLU A 122 23.77 15.75 -8.14
C GLU A 122 25.23 15.28 -7.97
N PRO A 123 25.80 14.57 -8.96
CA PRO A 123 27.21 14.18 -8.94
C PRO A 123 28.12 15.42 -8.97
N GLN A 124 29.06 15.47 -8.03
CA GLN A 124 30.03 16.54 -7.90
C GLN A 124 31.27 16.28 -8.76
N ALA A 125 32.21 17.24 -8.78
CA ALA A 125 33.42 17.15 -9.61
C ALA A 125 34.35 15.98 -9.23
N ASP A 126 34.23 15.45 -8.01
CA ASP A 126 34.92 14.25 -7.52
C ASP A 126 34.20 12.94 -7.85
N GLY A 127 33.04 13.02 -8.50
CA GLY A 127 32.20 11.89 -8.87
C GLY A 127 31.30 11.37 -7.74
N MET A 128 31.31 12.00 -6.56
CA MET A 128 30.44 11.64 -5.45
C MET A 128 29.13 12.43 -5.50
N CYS A 129 28.05 11.85 -4.98
CA CYS A 129 26.80 12.58 -4.81
C CYS A 129 26.93 13.61 -3.69
N GLY A 130 26.39 14.81 -3.91
CA GLY A 130 26.40 15.86 -2.92
C GLY A 130 25.48 17.02 -3.27
N TRP A 131 25.22 17.87 -2.28
CA TRP A 131 24.50 19.12 -2.47
C TRP A 131 25.37 20.13 -3.21
N THR A 132 24.91 20.61 -4.35
CA THR A 132 25.60 21.64 -5.12
C THR A 132 25.66 22.94 -4.34
N GLN A 133 26.89 23.39 -4.06
CA GLN A 133 27.16 24.56 -3.22
C GLN A 133 26.93 25.87 -3.98
N THR A 134 25.66 26.18 -4.29
CA THR A 134 25.29 27.47 -4.88
C THR A 134 25.45 28.61 -3.86
N LEU A 135 25.47 29.85 -4.35
CA LEU A 135 25.51 31.01 -3.45
C LEU A 135 24.24 31.11 -2.59
N GLU A 136 23.10 30.73 -3.16
CA GLU A 136 21.82 30.67 -2.47
C GLU A 136 21.85 29.66 -1.32
N LEU A 137 22.35 28.45 -1.58
CA LEU A 137 22.48 27.41 -0.55
C LEU A 137 23.44 27.86 0.56
N GLN A 138 24.62 28.36 0.19
CA GLN A 138 25.61 28.82 1.18
C GLN A 138 25.06 29.97 2.03
N SER A 139 24.35 30.92 1.41
CA SER A 139 23.71 32.02 2.14
C SER A 139 22.61 31.52 3.09
N CYS A 140 21.81 30.54 2.68
CA CYS A 140 20.79 29.94 3.53
C CYS A 140 21.43 29.18 4.71
N LEU A 141 22.46 28.37 4.46
CA LEU A 141 23.16 27.65 5.53
C LEU A 141 23.85 28.59 6.54
N ALA A 142 24.31 29.76 6.08
CA ALA A 142 24.88 30.80 6.95
C ALA A 142 23.83 31.54 7.79
N ASN A 143 22.60 31.66 7.29
CA ASN A 143 21.48 32.30 7.97
C ASN A 143 20.16 31.53 7.72
N PRO A 144 19.99 30.36 8.37
CA PRO A 144 18.88 29.46 8.09
C PRO A 144 17.55 30.05 8.56
N PRO A 145 16.42 29.66 7.93
CA PRO A 145 15.11 30.16 8.32
C PRO A 145 14.79 29.82 9.78
N ALA A 146 14.11 30.72 10.48
CA ALA A 146 13.74 30.48 11.87
C ALA A 146 12.78 29.28 11.96
N ILE A 147 13.02 28.43 12.95
CA ILE A 147 12.07 27.38 13.32
C ILE A 147 10.90 28.06 14.02
N ASP A 148 9.80 28.25 13.30
CA ASP A 148 8.55 28.64 13.93
C ASP A 148 7.89 27.40 14.56
N SER A 149 7.84 27.37 15.89
CA SER A 149 7.15 26.33 16.66
C SER A 149 5.62 26.43 16.59
N SER A 150 5.09 27.47 15.94
CA SER A 150 3.65 27.72 15.81
C SER A 150 3.05 27.34 14.45
N GLU A 151 3.88 27.04 13.44
CA GLU A 151 3.42 26.62 12.12
C GLU A 151 3.52 25.08 11.98
N PRO A 152 2.44 24.38 11.57
CA PRO A 152 2.50 22.94 11.33
C PRO A 152 3.47 22.69 10.19
N GLN A 153 4.64 22.17 10.52
CA GLN A 153 5.69 21.82 9.57
C GLN A 153 5.12 20.76 8.61
N VAL A 154 4.77 21.18 7.40
CA VAL A 154 4.31 20.27 6.35
C VAL A 154 5.54 19.48 5.90
N PHE A 155 5.55 18.21 6.29
CA PHE A 155 6.47 17.19 5.81
C PHE A 155 5.97 16.62 4.49
#